data_AF-A0A0D7F2M1-F1
#
_entry.id   AF-A0A0D7F2M1-F1
#
_cell.length_a   1.000
_cell.length_b   1.000
_cell.length_c   1.000
_cell.angle_alpha   90.00
_cell.angle_beta   90.00
_cell.angle_gamma   90.00
#
_symmetry.space_group_name_H-M   'P 1'
#
loop_
_entity.id
_entity.type
_entity.pdbx_description
1 polymer ?
#
loop_
_entity_poly.entity_id
_entity_poly.type
_entity_poly.pdbx_seq_one_letter_code
_entity_poly.pdbx_strand_id
1 'polypeptide(L)'
;MGPFVDQRDASADGDIVGRDKIENHFHGDRRLGVVEELLTKLQAEIEQNCQIRHTVEALAHFHTRRSRDGIDGLEAKLKAGNRDDEYYDALEKKELFAKLLEKWSLYASAQEIFAYLLAKTDYEFNQFVHPQIELLTRIQINQIVKEHIVVPTVGECGGAVFTINHSTAMGMIYWLAEQCFIRWHK
;
A
#
# COMPACT_ATOMS: atom_id res chain seq x y z
N MET A 1 -36.61 -52.58 27.71
CA MET A 1 -35.31 -52.57 28.41
C MET A 1 -34.28 -52.17 27.37
N GLY A 2 -33.79 -50.93 27.38
CA GLY A 2 -32.79 -50.48 26.42
C GLY A 2 -31.39 -50.98 26.80
N PRO A 3 -30.46 -51.17 25.86
CA PRO A 3 -29.10 -51.59 26.19
C PRO A 3 -28.41 -50.53 27.06
N PHE A 4 -27.87 -50.98 28.20
CA PHE A 4 -27.01 -50.18 29.05
C PHE A 4 -25.62 -50.13 28.41
N VAL A 5 -25.18 -48.94 28.00
CA VAL A 5 -23.86 -48.75 27.40
C VAL A 5 -22.94 -48.19 28.49
N ASP A 6 -21.89 -48.94 28.81
CA ASP A 6 -20.86 -48.58 29.78
C ASP A 6 -19.62 -48.10 29.02
N GLN A 7 -19.19 -46.87 29.29
CA GLN A 7 -18.08 -46.20 28.58
C GLN A 7 -16.87 -45.94 29.50
N ARG A 8 -16.77 -46.67 30.62
CA ARG A 8 -15.60 -46.56 31.50
C ARG A 8 -14.32 -46.98 30.74
N ASP A 9 -13.22 -46.26 30.99
CA ASP A 9 -11.89 -46.42 30.37
C ASP A 9 -11.73 -45.93 28.90
N ALA A 10 -12.64 -45.11 28.40
CA ALA A 10 -12.44 -44.45 27.10
C ALA A 10 -11.30 -43.40 27.17
N SER A 11 -10.32 -43.50 26.27
CA SER A 11 -9.17 -42.59 26.18
C SER A 11 -8.89 -42.22 24.73
N ALA A 12 -8.61 -40.93 24.48
CA ALA A 12 -8.25 -40.40 23.18
C ALA A 12 -7.38 -39.14 23.37
N ASP A 13 -6.54 -38.84 22.37
CA ASP A 13 -5.74 -37.61 22.30
C ASP A 13 -6.58 -36.38 21.85
N GLY A 14 -7.84 -36.61 21.49
CA GLY A 14 -8.82 -35.61 21.08
C GLY A 14 -10.22 -35.91 21.63
N ASP A 15 -11.25 -35.27 21.09
CA ASP A 15 -12.58 -35.29 21.71
C ASP A 15 -13.31 -36.64 21.59
N ILE A 16 -13.80 -37.13 22.72
CA ILE A 16 -14.71 -38.29 22.81
C ILE A 16 -16.14 -37.78 22.95
N VAL A 17 -16.98 -38.03 21.95
CA VAL A 17 -18.39 -37.61 21.95
C VAL A 17 -19.33 -38.81 21.78
N GLY A 18 -20.43 -38.84 22.53
CA GLY A 18 -21.37 -39.97 22.55
C GLY A 18 -22.46 -39.95 21.49
N ARG A 19 -22.58 -38.87 20.70
CA ARG A 19 -23.58 -38.77 19.61
C ARG A 19 -23.01 -38.03 18.40
N ASP A 20 -23.21 -36.72 18.29
CA ASP A 20 -22.64 -35.92 17.19
C ASP A 20 -21.80 -34.77 17.74
N LYS A 21 -20.60 -34.57 17.18
CA LYS A 21 -19.80 -33.35 17.38
C LYS A 21 -20.05 -32.43 16.20
N ILE A 22 -20.62 -31.26 16.46
CA ILE A 22 -20.83 -30.24 15.44
C ILE A 22 -19.77 -29.15 15.66
N GLU A 23 -18.77 -29.12 14.79
CA GLU A 23 -17.77 -28.04 14.76
C GLU A 23 -18.22 -27.00 13.74
N ASN A 24 -18.58 -25.81 14.22
CA ASN A 24 -18.88 -24.67 13.37
C ASN A 24 -17.62 -23.82 13.24
N HIS A 25 -16.90 -23.99 12.13
CA HIS A 25 -15.83 -23.08 11.75
C HIS A 25 -16.44 -21.82 11.15
N PHE A 26 -16.60 -20.78 11.97
CA PHE A 26 -16.95 -19.46 11.49
C PHE A 26 -15.73 -18.85 10.81
N HIS A 27 -15.59 -19.06 9.49
CA HIS A 27 -14.78 -18.17 8.67
C HIS A 27 -15.49 -16.81 8.67
N GLY A 28 -15.03 -15.88 9.52
CA GLY A 28 -15.52 -14.51 9.49
C GLY A 28 -15.39 -13.98 8.07
N ASP A 29 -16.50 -13.47 7.52
CA ASP A 29 -16.56 -12.90 6.18
C ASP A 29 -15.59 -11.72 6.12
N ARG A 30 -14.35 -11.99 5.66
CA ARG A 30 -13.28 -10.99 5.60
C ARG A 30 -13.68 -10.02 4.50
N ARG A 31 -14.21 -8.86 4.90
CA ARG A 31 -14.41 -7.74 3.97
C ARG A 31 -13.07 -7.46 3.29
N LEU A 32 -13.04 -7.61 1.97
CA LEU A 32 -11.86 -7.32 1.17
C LEU A 32 -11.51 -5.84 1.34
N GLY A 33 -10.23 -5.54 1.43
CA GLY A 33 -9.77 -4.13 1.44
C GLY A 33 -10.03 -3.49 0.07
N VAL A 34 -10.10 -2.14 0.02
CA VAL A 34 -10.31 -1.40 -1.25
C VAL A 34 -9.30 -1.83 -2.32
N VAL A 35 -8.03 -1.98 -1.97
CA VAL A 35 -6.98 -2.45 -2.88
C VAL A 35 -7.24 -3.89 -3.35
N GLU A 36 -7.69 -4.78 -2.47
CA GLU A 36 -7.96 -6.19 -2.78
C GLU A 36 -9.13 -6.34 -3.77
N GLU A 37 -10.17 -5.51 -3.64
CA GLU A 37 -11.27 -5.43 -4.61
C GLU A 37 -10.78 -4.94 -5.98
N LEU A 38 -9.95 -3.89 -6.01
CA LEU A 38 -9.42 -3.34 -7.25
C LEU A 38 -8.44 -4.29 -7.94
N LEU A 39 -7.64 -5.06 -7.19
CA LEU A 39 -6.75 -6.08 -7.73
C LEU A 39 -7.54 -7.20 -8.42
N THR A 40 -8.68 -7.59 -7.86
CA THR A 40 -9.59 -8.56 -8.47
C THR A 40 -10.16 -8.04 -9.79
N LYS A 41 -10.56 -6.77 -9.83
CA LYS A 41 -11.02 -6.13 -11.07
C LYS A 41 -9.91 -6.04 -12.13
N LEU A 42 -8.70 -5.69 -11.71
CA LEU A 42 -7.53 -5.63 -12.60
C LEU A 42 -7.24 -6.99 -13.24
N GLN A 43 -7.31 -8.08 -12.47
CA GLN A 43 -7.17 -9.43 -13.02
C GLN A 43 -8.17 -9.69 -14.15
N ALA A 44 -9.44 -9.34 -13.93
CA ALA A 44 -10.49 -9.51 -14.94
C ALA A 44 -10.27 -8.62 -16.18
N GLU A 45 -9.82 -7.38 -15.99
CA GLU A 45 -9.47 -6.48 -17.10
C GLU A 45 -8.36 -7.06 -17.98
N ILE A 46 -7.35 -7.68 -17.36
CA ILE A 46 -6.23 -8.31 -18.07
C ILE A 46 -6.69 -9.55 -18.84
N GLU A 47 -7.49 -10.42 -18.21
CA GLU A 47 -8.02 -11.63 -18.84
C GLU A 47 -8.93 -11.32 -20.02
N GLN A 48 -9.68 -10.22 -19.95
CA GLN A 48 -10.61 -9.78 -20.99
C GLN A 48 -9.96 -8.80 -21.99
N ASN A 49 -8.69 -8.42 -21.78
CA ASN A 49 -7.98 -7.38 -22.54
C ASN A 49 -8.75 -6.05 -22.63
N CYS A 50 -9.44 -5.70 -21.55
CA CYS A 50 -10.20 -4.46 -21.41
C CYS A 50 -9.25 -3.31 -21.05
N GLN A 51 -8.91 -2.49 -22.05
CA GLN A 51 -8.02 -1.35 -21.89
C GLN A 51 -8.76 -0.02 -22.06
N ILE A 52 -8.37 0.97 -21.28
CA ILE A 52 -8.84 2.35 -21.42
C ILE A 52 -7.76 3.24 -22.03
N ARG A 53 -8.18 4.32 -22.68
CA ARG A 53 -7.29 5.31 -23.32
C ARG A 53 -7.15 6.61 -22.54
N HIS A 54 -7.88 6.76 -21.44
CA HIS A 54 -7.90 7.99 -20.65
C HIS A 54 -7.33 7.74 -19.25
N THR A 55 -6.80 8.79 -18.64
CA THR A 55 -6.41 8.76 -17.23
C THR A 55 -7.66 8.94 -16.37
N VAL A 56 -7.83 8.13 -15.33
CA VAL A 56 -8.93 8.29 -14.37
C VAL A 56 -8.76 9.61 -13.61
N GLU A 57 -9.86 10.30 -13.34
CA GLU A 57 -9.84 11.65 -12.76
C GLU A 57 -9.10 11.71 -11.42
N ALA A 58 -9.26 10.67 -10.60
CA ALA A 58 -8.59 10.55 -9.30
C ALA A 58 -7.05 10.53 -9.44
N LEU A 59 -6.51 9.89 -10.48
CA LEU A 59 -5.07 9.88 -10.74
C LEU A 59 -4.61 11.20 -11.39
N ALA A 60 -5.42 11.75 -12.29
CA ALA A 60 -5.14 13.03 -12.96
C ALA A 60 -4.89 14.18 -11.96
N HIS A 61 -5.56 14.14 -10.80
CA HIS A 61 -5.31 15.05 -9.68
C HIS A 61 -3.83 15.16 -9.31
N PHE A 62 -3.12 14.03 -9.24
CA PHE A 62 -1.74 13.96 -8.77
C PHE A 62 -0.71 14.40 -9.82
N HIS A 63 -1.11 14.54 -11.08
CA HIS A 63 -0.25 15.10 -12.13
C HIS A 63 -0.16 16.62 -12.11
N THR A 64 -1.00 17.29 -11.31
CA THR A 64 -0.97 18.75 -11.18
C THR A 64 0.02 19.16 -10.10
N ARG A 65 1.11 19.83 -10.49
CA ARG A 65 2.13 20.32 -9.53
C ARG A 65 1.55 21.38 -8.60
N ARG A 66 1.85 21.25 -7.29
CA ARG A 66 1.36 22.13 -6.22
C ARG A 66 2.46 22.90 -5.50
N SER A 67 3.17 23.77 -6.20
CA SER A 67 4.12 24.70 -5.56
C SER A 67 3.40 25.61 -4.58
N ARG A 68 3.92 25.77 -3.36
CA ARG A 68 3.33 26.64 -2.33
C ARG A 68 4.35 27.50 -1.60
N ASP A 69 5.58 27.03 -1.44
CA ASP A 69 6.65 27.63 -0.63
C ASP A 69 7.89 28.00 -1.47
N GLY A 70 7.86 27.79 -2.79
CA GLY A 70 8.97 28.07 -3.69
C GLY A 70 10.09 27.02 -3.67
N ILE A 71 9.96 25.94 -2.88
CA ILE A 71 10.89 24.81 -2.87
C ILE A 71 10.29 23.68 -3.70
N ASP A 72 10.53 23.75 -5.01
CA ASP A 72 9.90 22.89 -6.00
C ASP A 72 10.78 21.75 -6.49
N GLY A 73 10.14 20.61 -6.72
CA GLY A 73 10.81 19.41 -7.20
C GLY A 73 11.53 18.62 -6.11
N LEU A 74 11.92 17.39 -6.44
CA LEU A 74 12.51 16.47 -5.47
C LEU A 74 13.86 16.98 -4.94
N GLU A 75 14.74 17.44 -5.84
CA GLU A 75 16.11 17.86 -5.50
C GLU A 75 16.13 19.00 -4.49
N ALA A 76 15.37 20.06 -4.75
CA ALA A 76 15.30 21.23 -3.87
C ALA A 76 14.77 20.85 -2.48
N LYS A 77 13.81 19.93 -2.42
CA LYS A 77 13.22 19.46 -1.16
C LYS A 77 14.16 18.63 -0.33
N LEU A 78 14.90 17.72 -0.96
CA LEU A 78 15.91 16.92 -0.27
C LEU A 78 17.04 17.82 0.24
N LYS A 79 17.48 18.79 -0.58
CA LYS A 79 18.47 19.77 -0.16
C LYS A 79 17.99 20.61 1.03
N ALA A 80 16.75 21.11 1.00
CA ALA A 80 16.15 21.85 2.11
C ALA A 80 15.99 20.98 3.38
N GLY A 81 15.83 19.66 3.22
CA GLY A 81 15.74 18.68 4.29
C GLY A 81 17.06 18.11 4.78
N ASN A 82 18.22 18.64 4.34
CA ASN A 82 19.56 18.09 4.63
C ASN A 82 19.70 16.60 4.26
N ARG A 83 19.20 16.24 3.08
CA ARG A 83 19.18 14.89 2.49
C ARG A 83 19.68 14.90 1.04
N ASP A 84 20.54 15.84 0.68
CA ASP A 84 21.11 15.94 -0.67
C ASP A 84 21.92 14.69 -1.05
N ASP A 85 22.50 13.99 -0.07
CA ASP A 85 23.17 12.70 -0.23
C ASP A 85 22.24 11.58 -0.74
N GLU A 86 20.92 11.71 -0.52
CA GLU A 86 19.92 10.73 -0.98
C GLU A 86 19.47 10.97 -2.43
N TYR A 87 19.87 12.08 -3.07
CA TYR A 87 19.21 12.54 -4.29
C TYR A 87 19.25 11.53 -5.45
N TYR A 88 20.41 10.96 -5.76
CA TYR A 88 20.54 9.99 -6.86
C TYR A 88 19.71 8.74 -6.62
N ASP A 89 19.75 8.22 -5.39
CA ASP A 89 18.97 7.04 -4.99
C ASP A 89 17.45 7.33 -5.02
N ALA A 90 17.05 8.53 -4.57
CA ALA A 90 15.67 8.99 -4.64
C ALA A 90 15.18 9.18 -6.08
N LEU A 91 16.05 9.67 -6.97
CA LEU A 91 15.75 9.83 -8.38
C LEU A 91 15.52 8.49 -9.07
N GLU A 92 16.38 7.50 -8.83
CA GLU A 92 16.21 6.14 -9.36
C GLU A 92 14.89 5.50 -8.89
N LYS A 93 14.59 5.62 -7.60
CA LYS A 93 13.34 5.09 -7.03
C LYS A 93 12.11 5.80 -7.60
N LYS A 94 12.15 7.13 -7.74
CA LYS A 94 11.09 7.91 -8.39
C LYS A 94 10.84 7.40 -9.82
N GLU A 95 11.91 7.17 -10.57
CA GLU A 95 11.84 6.67 -11.95
C GLU A 95 11.25 5.25 -12.01
N LEU A 96 11.60 4.37 -11.07
CA LEU A 96 11.00 3.03 -10.96
C LEU A 96 9.47 3.12 -10.77
N PHE A 97 9.00 4.04 -9.94
CA PHE A 97 7.56 4.25 -9.75
C PHE A 97 6.91 4.86 -10.99
N ALA A 98 7.52 5.86 -11.63
CA ALA A 98 7.01 6.47 -12.86
C ALA A 98 6.85 5.43 -13.99
N LYS A 99 7.83 4.54 -14.16
CA LYS A 99 7.74 3.43 -15.12
C LYS A 99 6.64 2.44 -14.77
N LEU A 100 6.41 2.19 -13.48
CA LEU A 100 5.32 1.32 -13.05
C LEU A 100 3.95 1.96 -13.35
N LEU A 101 3.79 3.26 -13.08
CA LEU A 101 2.58 4.01 -13.45
C LEU A 101 2.30 3.90 -14.96
N GLU A 102 3.33 4.15 -15.79
CA GLU A 102 3.20 4.10 -17.25
C GLU A 102 2.82 2.71 -17.75
N LYS A 103 3.47 1.66 -17.22
CA LYS A 103 3.20 0.25 -17.58
C LYS A 103 1.73 -0.12 -17.41
N TRP A 104 1.08 0.45 -16.40
CA TRP A 104 -0.29 0.11 -16.01
C TRP A 104 -1.31 1.19 -16.40
N SER A 105 -0.89 2.21 -17.14
CA SER A 105 -1.73 3.34 -17.55
C SER A 105 -2.95 2.95 -18.38
N LEU A 106 -2.93 1.78 -19.04
CA LEU A 106 -4.03 1.32 -19.87
C LEU A 106 -5.15 0.59 -19.09
N TYR A 107 -4.98 0.36 -17.79
CA TYR A 107 -5.95 -0.38 -16.97
C TYR A 107 -6.60 0.53 -15.95
N ALA A 108 -7.93 0.67 -16.00
CA ALA A 108 -8.68 1.57 -15.14
C ALA A 108 -8.49 1.18 -13.66
N SER A 109 -8.61 -0.11 -13.36
CA SER A 109 -8.47 -0.62 -12.00
C SER A 109 -7.05 -0.40 -11.45
N ALA A 110 -6.01 -0.51 -12.28
CA ALA A 110 -4.65 -0.21 -11.84
C ALA A 110 -4.46 1.28 -11.55
N GLN A 111 -5.02 2.17 -12.39
CA GLN A 111 -4.98 3.60 -12.13
C GLN A 111 -5.72 3.99 -10.85
N GLU A 112 -6.85 3.35 -10.54
CA GLU A 112 -7.57 3.53 -9.28
C GLU A 112 -6.75 3.07 -8.07
N ILE A 113 -6.03 1.94 -8.19
CA ILE A 113 -5.08 1.49 -7.16
C ILE A 113 -4.02 2.57 -6.90
N PHE A 114 -3.40 3.11 -7.95
CA PHE A 114 -2.41 4.16 -7.77
C PHE A 114 -2.99 5.42 -7.15
N ALA A 115 -4.16 5.88 -7.59
CA ALA A 115 -4.80 7.05 -7.03
C ALA A 115 -5.08 6.88 -5.53
N TYR A 116 -5.56 5.69 -5.13
CA TYR A 116 -5.78 5.35 -3.73
C TYR A 116 -4.46 5.37 -2.93
N LEU A 117 -3.42 4.70 -3.42
CA LEU A 117 -2.12 4.62 -2.74
C LEU A 117 -1.44 5.99 -2.63
N LEU A 118 -1.52 6.82 -3.67
CA LEU A 118 -1.01 8.19 -3.68
C LEU A 118 -1.75 9.06 -2.67
N ALA A 119 -3.08 9.00 -2.62
CA ALA A 119 -3.89 9.74 -1.65
C ALA A 119 -3.60 9.31 -0.21
N LYS A 120 -3.50 8.00 0.04
CA LYS A 120 -3.14 7.47 1.35
C LYS A 120 -1.74 7.93 1.75
N THR A 121 -0.76 7.85 0.85
CA THR A 121 0.62 8.26 1.11
C THR A 121 0.73 9.76 1.38
N ASP A 122 0.03 10.59 0.60
CA ASP A 122 -0.06 12.04 0.82
C ASP A 122 -0.61 12.35 2.22
N TYR A 123 -1.71 11.69 2.60
CA TYR A 123 -2.30 11.83 3.93
C TYR A 123 -1.34 11.38 5.04
N GLU A 124 -0.85 10.14 4.98
CA GLU A 124 0.02 9.56 6.01
C GLU A 124 1.30 10.39 6.18
N PHE A 125 1.91 10.82 5.08
CA PHE A 125 3.10 11.65 5.15
C PHE A 125 2.81 12.99 5.81
N ASN A 126 1.77 13.72 5.36
CA ASN A 126 1.50 15.05 5.89
C ASN A 126 0.97 15.03 7.34
N GLN A 127 0.31 13.96 7.77
CA GLN A 127 -0.20 13.85 9.15
C GLN A 127 0.81 13.27 10.13
N PHE A 128 1.60 12.27 9.73
CA PHE A 128 2.48 11.56 10.66
C PHE A 128 3.96 11.83 10.42
N VAL A 129 4.40 12.10 9.20
CA VAL A 129 5.84 12.31 8.92
C VAL A 129 6.20 13.79 9.04
N HIS A 130 5.52 14.65 8.27
CA HIS A 130 5.85 16.08 8.14
C HIS A 130 5.95 16.82 9.48
N PRO A 131 5.01 16.66 10.44
CA PRO A 131 5.10 17.38 11.72
C PRO A 131 6.31 16.98 12.58
N GLN A 132 6.92 15.83 12.31
CA GLN A 132 8.01 15.28 13.10
C GLN A 132 9.39 15.60 12.52
N ILE A 133 9.47 16.11 11.27
CA ILE A 133 10.73 16.31 10.52
C ILE A 133 11.74 17.19 11.27
N GLU A 134 11.28 18.22 11.98
CA GLU A 134 12.18 19.10 12.77
C GLU A 134 12.56 18.52 14.13
N LEU A 135 11.74 17.62 14.68
CA LEU A 135 11.86 17.16 16.06
C LEU A 135 12.70 15.89 16.17
N LEU A 136 12.68 15.06 15.13
CA LEU A 136 13.28 13.74 15.15
C LEU A 136 14.51 13.63 14.27
N THR A 137 15.35 12.65 14.60
CA THR A 137 16.52 12.32 13.79
C THR A 137 16.11 11.70 12.45
N ARG A 138 16.99 11.79 11.45
CA ARG A 138 16.81 11.17 10.13
C ARG A 138 16.44 9.69 10.22
N ILE A 139 17.08 8.94 11.14
CA ILE A 139 16.80 7.50 11.35
C ILE A 139 15.37 7.29 11.84
N GLN A 140 14.91 8.10 12.80
CA GLN A 140 13.55 8.00 13.33
C GLN A 140 12.51 8.37 12.27
N ILE A 141 12.75 9.43 11.48
CA ILE A 141 11.87 9.78 10.36
C ILE A 141 11.79 8.65 9.34
N ASN A 142 12.93 8.05 8.99
CA ASN A 142 12.96 6.92 8.06
C ASN A 142 12.18 5.71 8.61
N GLN A 143 12.21 5.49 9.93
CA GLN A 143 11.43 4.43 10.57
C GLN A 143 9.92 4.73 10.50
N ILE A 144 9.49 5.96 10.77
CA ILE A 144 8.07 6.35 10.66
C ILE A 144 7.59 6.20 9.23
N VAL A 145 8.35 6.68 8.24
CA VAL A 145 8.05 6.50 6.82
C VAL A 145 7.91 5.02 6.47
N LYS A 146 8.82 4.18 6.96
CA LYS A 146 8.77 2.74 6.74
C LYS A 146 7.49 2.11 7.33
N GLU A 147 7.16 2.42 8.57
CA GLU A 147 6.05 1.82 9.31
C GLU A 147 4.68 2.29 8.82
N HIS A 148 4.52 3.58 8.53
CA HIS A 148 3.24 4.17 8.14
C HIS A 148 2.95 4.04 6.65
N ILE A 149 3.98 4.04 5.80
CA ILE A 149 3.80 4.15 4.35
C ILE A 149 4.33 2.92 3.63
N VAL A 150 5.62 2.61 3.78
CA VAL A 150 6.28 1.59 2.94
C VAL A 150 5.74 0.19 3.23
N VAL A 151 5.76 -0.25 4.48
CA VAL A 151 5.32 -1.60 4.87
C VAL A 151 3.83 -1.81 4.56
N PRO A 152 2.91 -0.88 4.91
CA PRO A 152 1.50 -1.02 4.55
C PRO A 152 1.27 -1.06 3.04
N THR A 153 1.95 -0.22 2.26
CA THR A 153 1.82 -0.22 0.79
C THR A 153 2.24 -1.55 0.18
N VAL A 154 3.38 -2.10 0.63
CA VAL A 154 3.88 -3.40 0.16
C VAL A 154 2.94 -4.52 0.58
N GLY A 155 2.41 -4.48 1.80
CA GLY A 155 1.46 -5.48 2.30
C GLY A 155 0.15 -5.52 1.53
N GLU A 156 -0.38 -4.35 1.15
CA GLU A 156 -1.64 -4.24 0.36
C GLU A 156 -1.49 -4.75 -1.08
N CYS A 157 -0.26 -4.73 -1.63
CA CYS A 157 0.01 -5.13 -3.03
C CYS A 157 0.80 -6.45 -3.14
N GLY A 158 1.00 -7.18 -2.04
CA GLY A 158 2.02 -8.24 -1.92
C GLY A 158 1.69 -9.61 -2.52
N GLY A 159 0.61 -9.80 -3.29
CA GLY A 159 0.15 -11.14 -3.67
C GLY A 159 -0.61 -11.27 -4.99
N ALA A 160 -0.53 -10.29 -5.90
CA ALA A 160 -1.35 -10.24 -7.10
C ALA A 160 -0.54 -9.93 -8.37
N VAL A 161 -1.24 -9.83 -9.52
CA VAL A 161 -0.68 -9.42 -10.83
C VAL A 161 -0.01 -8.04 -10.80
N PHE A 162 -0.39 -7.23 -9.82
CA PHE A 162 0.19 -5.94 -9.52
C PHE A 162 1.00 -6.06 -8.23
N THR A 163 2.29 -5.72 -8.29
CA THR A 163 3.20 -5.83 -7.15
C THR A 163 3.94 -4.53 -6.93
N ILE A 164 3.93 -4.04 -5.69
CA ILE A 164 4.76 -2.93 -5.23
C ILE A 164 5.74 -3.48 -4.20
N ASN A 165 7.04 -3.27 -4.45
CA ASN A 165 8.09 -3.57 -3.50
C ASN A 165 8.53 -2.30 -2.75
N HIS A 166 9.43 -2.46 -1.78
CA HIS A 166 9.92 -1.36 -0.94
C HIS A 166 10.52 -0.20 -1.74
N SER A 167 11.29 -0.49 -2.81
CA SER A 167 11.90 0.54 -3.66
C SER A 167 10.86 1.34 -4.42
N THR A 168 9.84 0.67 -4.96
CA THR A 168 8.75 1.34 -5.68
C THR A 168 7.83 2.10 -4.74
N ALA A 169 7.57 1.58 -3.54
CA ALA A 169 6.83 2.29 -2.49
C ALA A 169 7.56 3.56 -2.03
N MET A 170 8.89 3.52 -1.85
CA MET A 170 9.68 4.73 -1.61
C MET A 170 9.67 5.66 -2.83
N GLY A 171 9.72 5.10 -4.05
CA GLY A 171 9.60 5.83 -5.30
C GLY A 171 8.31 6.66 -5.40
N MET A 172 7.19 6.11 -4.92
CA MET A 172 5.91 6.81 -4.83
C MET A 172 5.99 8.07 -3.97
N ILE A 173 6.69 8.00 -2.82
CA ILE A 173 6.89 9.16 -1.93
C ILE A 173 7.72 10.23 -2.63
N TYR A 174 8.81 9.85 -3.31
CA TYR A 174 9.65 10.79 -4.04
C TYR A 174 8.95 11.38 -5.27
N TRP A 175 8.08 10.61 -5.92
CA TRP A 175 7.24 11.09 -6.99
C TRP A 175 6.23 12.14 -6.49
N LEU A 176 5.57 11.90 -5.35
CA LEU A 176 4.70 12.90 -4.70
C LEU A 176 5.47 14.15 -4.26
N ALA A 177 6.72 14.00 -3.81
CA ALA A 177 7.58 15.14 -3.51
C ALA A 177 7.89 15.98 -4.76
N GLU A 178 8.17 15.34 -5.90
CA GLU A 178 8.38 16.00 -7.20
C GLU A 178 7.14 16.78 -7.69
N GLN A 179 5.94 16.24 -7.45
CA GLN A 179 4.66 16.88 -7.77
C GLN A 179 4.20 17.91 -6.72
N CYS A 180 4.97 18.09 -5.65
CA CYS A 180 4.70 19.00 -4.56
C CYS A 180 3.49 18.70 -3.66
N PHE A 181 3.15 17.43 -3.54
CA PHE A 181 2.22 16.95 -2.50
C PHE A 181 2.93 16.74 -1.15
N ILE A 182 4.18 16.27 -1.19
CA ILE A 182 4.99 15.97 -0.01
C ILE A 182 6.13 16.99 0.17
N ARG A 183 6.44 17.34 1.43
CA ARG A 183 7.54 18.22 1.80
C ARG A 183 8.50 17.52 2.75
N TRP A 184 9.78 17.48 2.40
CA TRP A 184 10.86 16.94 3.23
C TRP A 184 11.52 17.99 4.14
N HIS A 185 10.91 19.17 4.19
CA HIS A 185 11.36 20.35 4.91
C HIS A 185 10.12 21.08 5.47
N LYS A 186 10.35 22.11 6.27
CA LYS A 186 9.29 22.93 6.85
C LYS A 186 8.63 23.87 5.85
#